data_AF-A0A7J9QJK3-F1
#
_entry.id   AF-A0A7J9QJK3-F1
#
_cell.length_a   1.000
_cell.length_b   1.000
_cell.length_c   1.000
_cell.angle_alpha   90.00
_cell.angle_beta   90.00
_cell.angle_gamma   90.00
#
_symmetry.space_group_name_H-M   'P 1'
#
loop_
_entity.id
_entity.type
_entity.pdbx_description
1 polymer ?
#
loop_
_entity_poly.entity_id
_entity_poly.type
_entity_poly.pdbx_seq_one_letter_code
_entity_poly.pdbx_strand_id
1 'polypeptide(L)'
;MKLSVAIPESSLSDESLKIDKTRKISVLARACAIFKIETIYVYQEGNNKQDGSLMVMILKYLETPQFLRRRLFSKVNDLKFAG
;
A
#
# COMPACT_ATOMS: atom_id res chain seq x y z
N MET A 1 -7.33 -20.70 9.50
CA MET A 1 -5.89 -20.42 9.68
C MET A 1 -5.68 -18.95 9.38
N LYS A 2 -5.00 -18.21 10.27
CA LYS A 2 -4.71 -16.78 10.06
C LYS A 2 -3.42 -16.66 9.25
N LEU A 3 -3.46 -15.93 8.14
CA LEU A 3 -2.30 -15.75 7.25
C LEU A 3 -1.87 -14.29 7.28
N SER A 4 -0.57 -14.06 7.44
CA SER A 4 0.05 -12.74 7.48
C SER A 4 1.23 -12.68 6.51
N VAL A 5 1.50 -11.49 5.99
CA VAL A 5 2.63 -11.22 5.09
C VAL A 5 3.43 -10.05 5.62
N ALA A 6 4.75 -10.14 5.57
CA ALA A 6 5.66 -9.04 5.83
C ALA A 6 6.28 -8.57 4.51
N ILE A 7 6.25 -7.26 4.26
CA ILE A 7 6.74 -6.62 3.03
C ILE A 7 7.73 -5.52 3.43
N PRO A 8 8.98 -5.53 2.92
CA PRO A 8 9.91 -4.44 3.17
C PRO A 8 9.54 -3.20 2.37
N GLU A 9 9.78 -2.01 2.92
CA GLU A 9 9.62 -0.74 2.18
C GLU A 9 10.52 -0.66 0.94
N SER A 10 11.67 -1.36 0.96
CA SER A 10 12.61 -1.46 -0.15
C SER A 10 12.00 -2.15 -1.38
N SER A 11 10.85 -2.83 -1.26
CA SER A 11 10.09 -3.40 -2.38
C SER A 11 9.64 -2.37 -3.41
N LEU A 12 9.72 -1.06 -3.11
CA LEU A 12 9.39 0.02 -4.04
C LEU A 12 10.61 0.76 -4.58
N SER A 13 11.82 0.37 -4.16
CA SER A 13 13.06 1.10 -4.46
C SER A 13 13.51 1.01 -5.91
N ASP A 14 13.05 -0.03 -6.63
CA ASP A 14 13.28 -0.26 -8.05
C ASP A 14 12.40 0.63 -8.95
N GLU A 15 11.35 1.23 -8.40
CA GLU A 15 10.45 2.10 -9.14
C GLU A 15 10.79 3.58 -8.90
N SER A 16 10.95 4.35 -9.97
CA SER A 16 11.30 5.77 -9.86
C SER A 16 10.07 6.68 -9.79
N LEU A 17 9.04 6.38 -10.57
CA LEU A 17 7.84 7.21 -10.67
C LEU A 17 6.78 6.79 -9.64
N LYS A 18 6.06 7.77 -9.09
CA LYS A 18 4.98 7.53 -8.12
C LYS A 18 3.87 6.63 -8.68
N ILE A 19 3.59 6.71 -9.99
CA ILE A 19 2.56 5.89 -10.63
C ILE A 19 2.95 4.42 -10.65
N ASP A 20 4.22 4.10 -10.90
CA ASP A 20 4.72 2.72 -10.95
C ASP A 20 4.78 2.13 -9.54
N LYS A 21 5.23 2.91 -8.55
CA LYS A 21 5.12 2.54 -7.12
C LYS A 21 3.68 2.22 -6.74
N THR A 22 2.73 3.09 -7.11
CA THR A 22 1.31 2.89 -6.81
C THR A 22 0.76 1.63 -7.47
N ARG A 23 1.10 1.39 -8.74
CA ARG A 23 0.71 0.18 -9.47
C ARG A 23 1.25 -1.08 -8.79
N LYS A 24 2.52 -1.08 -8.38
CA LYS A 24 3.15 -2.20 -7.67
C LYS A 24 2.45 -2.50 -6.35
N ILE A 25 2.13 -1.46 -5.56
CA ILE A 25 1.34 -1.60 -4.33
C ILE A 25 -0.05 -2.19 -4.61
N SER A 26 -0.73 -1.75 -5.67
CA SER A 26 -2.04 -2.29 -6.07
C SER A 26 -1.98 -3.77 -6.44
N VAL A 27 -0.92 -4.22 -7.10
CA VAL A 27 -0.70 -5.66 -7.39
C VAL A 27 -0.53 -6.45 -6.09
N LEU A 28 0.29 -5.96 -5.16
CA LEU A 28 0.49 -6.58 -3.84
C LEU A 28 -0.83 -6.65 -3.05
N ALA A 29 -1.61 -5.57 -3.03
CA ALA A 29 -2.89 -5.50 -2.35
C ALA A 29 -3.89 -6.53 -2.92
N ARG A 30 -3.94 -6.65 -4.25
CA ARG A 30 -4.81 -7.63 -4.92
C ARG A 30 -4.40 -9.06 -4.60
N ALA A 31 -3.11 -9.37 -4.62
CA ALA A 31 -2.62 -10.68 -4.22
C ALA A 31 -3.04 -11.00 -2.77
N CYS A 32 -2.82 -10.06 -1.85
CA CYS A 32 -3.23 -10.21 -0.45
C CYS A 32 -4.74 -10.45 -0.29
N ALA A 33 -5.57 -9.72 -1.04
CA ALA A 33 -7.01 -9.90 -1.04
C ALA A 33 -7.46 -11.27 -1.59
N ILE A 34 -6.86 -11.73 -2.70
CA ILE A 34 -7.16 -13.03 -3.32
C ILE A 34 -6.87 -14.17 -2.35
N PHE A 35 -5.71 -14.12 -1.68
CA PHE A 35 -5.28 -15.14 -0.73
C PHE A 35 -5.84 -14.95 0.69
N LYS A 36 -6.76 -13.99 0.89
CA LYS A 36 -7.40 -13.69 2.18
C LYS A 36 -6.38 -13.46 3.31
N ILE A 37 -5.34 -12.68 3.02
CA ILE A 37 -4.36 -12.23 4.02
C ILE A 37 -5.06 -11.33 5.03
N GLU A 38 -4.91 -11.65 6.32
CA GLU A 38 -5.54 -10.91 7.42
C GLU A 38 -4.69 -9.70 7.84
N THR A 39 -3.37 -9.79 7.73
CA THR A 39 -2.47 -8.74 8.19
C THR A 39 -1.27 -8.59 7.26
N ILE A 40 -1.01 -7.34 6.84
CA ILE A 40 0.17 -6.95 6.08
C ILE A 40 1.06 -6.10 6.99
N TYR A 41 2.26 -6.58 7.28
CA TYR A 41 3.29 -5.85 8.00
C TYR A 41 4.19 -5.15 6.99
N VAL A 42 4.26 -3.82 7.02
CA VAL A 42 5.26 -3.06 6.26
C VAL A 42 6.39 -2.73 7.20
N TYR A 43 7.59 -3.24 6.93
CA TYR A 43 8.74 -3.03 7.80
C TYR A 43 9.82 -2.21 7.10
N GLN A 44 10.53 -1.42 7.90
CA GLN A 44 11.53 -0.47 7.44
C GLN A 44 12.90 -1.14 7.33
N GLU A 45 13.59 -0.93 6.22
CA GLU A 45 14.96 -1.39 5.98
C GLU A 45 15.84 -0.17 5.68
N GLY A 46 16.59 0.29 6.68
CA GLY A 46 17.42 1.50 6.56
C GLY A 46 16.64 2.79 6.81
N ASN A 47 16.93 3.87 6.08
CA ASN A 47 16.43 5.23 6.38
C ASN A 47 15.32 5.75 5.45
N ASN A 48 14.83 4.97 4.48
CA ASN A 48 13.92 5.47 3.44
C ASN A 48 12.42 5.39 3.82
N LYS A 49 12.05 6.11 4.88
CA LYS A 49 10.68 6.11 5.46
C LYS A 49 9.55 6.53 4.52
N GLN A 50 9.86 7.21 3.41
CA GLN A 50 8.84 7.76 2.51
C GLN A 50 8.09 6.65 1.78
N ASP A 51 8.81 5.62 1.33
CA ASP A 51 8.22 4.52 0.56
C ASP A 51 7.34 3.62 1.43
N GLY A 52 7.76 3.34 2.68
CA GLY A 52 6.92 2.63 3.63
C GLY A 52 5.63 3.38 3.96
N SER A 53 5.71 4.70 4.15
CA SER A 53 4.54 5.55 4.42
C SER A 53 3.56 5.56 3.25
N LEU A 54 4.06 5.66 2.01
CA LEU A 54 3.26 5.60 0.78
C LEU A 54 2.56 4.24 0.64
N MET A 55 3.28 3.14 0.86
CA MET A 55 2.74 1.78 0.81
C MET A 55 1.60 1.60 1.81
N VAL A 56 1.81 1.96 3.08
CA VAL A 56 0.79 1.86 4.13
C VAL A 56 -0.44 2.69 3.78
N MET A 57 -0.25 3.91 3.28
CA MET A 57 -1.36 4.80 2.91
C MET A 57 -2.22 4.20 1.79
N ILE A 58 -1.60 3.68 0.72
CA ILE A 58 -2.32 3.09 -0.41
C ILE A 58 -3.01 1.78 0.01
N LEU A 59 -2.34 0.90 0.78
CA LEU A 59 -2.95 -0.34 1.26
C LEU A 59 -4.21 -0.06 2.09
N LYS A 60 -4.14 0.88 3.04
CA LYS A 60 -5.30 1.30 3.84
C LYS A 60 -6.41 1.89 2.96
N TYR A 61 -6.05 2.70 1.97
CA TYR A 61 -7.01 3.28 1.05
C TYR A 61 -7.76 2.20 0.24
N LEU A 62 -7.03 1.20 -0.27
CA LEU A 62 -7.60 0.10 -1.04
C LEU A 62 -8.49 -0.81 -0.19
N GLU A 63 -8.09 -1.11 1.04
CA GLU A 63 -8.88 -1.90 2.01
C GLU A 63 -10.14 -1.16 2.48
N THR A 64 -10.10 0.16 2.54
CA THR A 64 -11.27 0.97 2.94
C THR A 64 -12.41 0.88 1.92
N PRO A 65 -13.66 0.61 2.34
CA PRO A 65 -14.83 0.63 1.47
C PRO A 65 -15.00 1.96 0.72
N GLN A 66 -15.38 1.91 -0.55
CA GLN A 66 -15.41 3.08 -1.44
C GLN A 66 -16.22 4.26 -0.89
N PHE A 67 -17.37 4.01 -0.25
CA PHE A 67 -18.22 5.05 0.34
C PHE A 67 -17.60 5.74 1.57
N LEU A 68 -16.62 5.09 2.21
CA LEU A 68 -15.95 5.59 3.41
C LEU A 68 -14.63 6.30 3.09
N ARG A 69 -14.01 6.01 1.92
CA ARG A 69 -12.73 6.59 1.49
C ARG A 69 -12.71 8.11 1.56
N ARG A 70 -13.76 8.78 1.06
CA ARG A 70 -13.84 10.26 1.04
C ARG A 70 -13.93 10.88 2.44
N ARG A 71 -14.32 10.12 3.46
CA ARG A 71 -14.41 10.59 4.85
C ARG A 71 -13.11 10.36 5.61
N LEU A 72 -12.43 9.24 5.36
CA LEU A 72 -11.20 8.87 6.07
C LEU A 72 -9.92 9.43 5.44
N PHE A 73 -9.91 9.67 4.13
CA PHE A 73 -8.75 10.17 3.41
C PHE A 73 -9.04 11.57 2.87
N SER A 74 -8.22 12.52 3.27
CA SER A 74 -8.17 13.83 2.62
C SER A 74 -7.69 13.68 1.17
N LYS A 75 -8.00 14.67 0.33
CA LYS A 75 -7.44 14.71 -1.03
C LYS A 75 -5.94 14.95 -0.94
N VAL A 76 -5.16 13.87 -1.00
CA VAL A 76 -3.70 13.90 -1.01
C VAL A 76 -3.18 13.49 -2.40
N ASN A 77 -2.13 14.16 -2.87
CA ASN A 77 -1.54 13.89 -4.18
C ASN A 77 -0.99 12.47 -4.32
N ASP A 78 -0.60 11.85 -3.21
CA ASP A 78 -0.06 10.49 -3.19
C ASP A 78 -1.12 9.42 -3.53
N LEU A 79 -2.41 9.75 -3.35
CA LEU A 79 -3.53 8.87 -3.73
C LEU A 79 -4.07 9.15 -5.14
N LYS A 80 -3.43 10.04 -5.92
CA LYS A 80 -3.90 10.43 -7.27
C LYS A 80 -4.07 9.24 -8.22
N PHE A 81 -3.25 8.21 -8.06
CA PHE A 81 -3.24 7.01 -8.90
C PHE A 81 -3.76 5.76 -8.16
N ALA A 82 -4.25 5.92 -6.93
CA ALA A 82 -4.80 4.83 -6.13
C ALA A 82 -6.28 4.66 -6.50
N GLY A 83 -6.57 3.81 -7.47
CA GLY A 83 -7.91 3.57 -8.01
C GLY A 83 -7.94 2.39 -8.96
#